data_AF-A0A2T7PU87-F1
#
_entry.id   AF-A0A2T7PU87-F1
#
_cell.length_a   1.000
_cell.length_b   1.000
_cell.length_c   1.000
_cell.angle_alpha   90.00
_cell.angle_beta   90.00
_cell.angle_gamma   90.00
#
_symmetry.space_group_name_H-M   'P 1'
#
loop_
_entity.id
_entity.type
_entity.pdbx_description
1 polymer ?
#
loop_
_entity_poly.entity_id
_entity_poly.type
_entity_poly.pdbx_seq_one_letter_code
_entity_poly.pdbx_strand_id
1 'polypeptide(L)'
;MKELNDKGYCVIPDVLTSEECDVYAEKYRDWLAAFGADEAPYEDCSIIQSHRVGHLEQTWQVRLKAKSVFQTIWQTDKLLSSFDAVAIAEPPEKESKAFNTPNTNWFHLDQRAMRVGLHSYQGAVYLEEASETDYCFRVLVGSHKQYESFYYRDESVAKKSNKLNNNDVAWYQQHDCYPSKVSVPKGGMVVWDSRLVHDNCRPEEGRPNKDRWRFVVFVCMTPARWARKKDLQMKREAYEKLLMTCHWPSQGIIFKEERHLYLEEEHRIKKLPEVARSHEAKLLAGMEEYDFEDGRPNGPDWEPQWREL
;
A
#
# COMPACT_ATOMS: atom_id res chain seq x y z
N MET A 1 13.13 13.24 -0.80
CA MET A 1 13.91 12.64 0.31
C MET A 1 13.80 13.39 1.63
N LYS A 2 13.90 14.74 1.69
CA LYS A 2 13.85 15.49 2.98
C LYS A 2 12.63 15.15 3.83
N GLU A 3 11.42 15.16 3.27
CA GLU A 3 10.20 14.87 4.03
C GLU A 3 10.13 13.42 4.55
N LEU A 4 10.55 12.44 3.73
CA LEU A 4 10.67 11.05 4.18
C LEU A 4 11.62 10.91 5.38
N ASN A 5 12.75 11.61 5.36
CA ASN A 5 13.69 11.59 6.49
C ASN A 5 13.12 12.29 7.73
N ASP A 6 12.50 13.45 7.55
CA ASP A 6 12.04 14.29 8.65
C ASP A 6 10.74 13.78 9.28
N LYS A 7 9.73 13.49 8.46
CA LYS A 7 8.36 13.16 8.83
C LYS A 7 8.04 11.67 8.73
N GLY A 8 8.77 10.94 7.88
CA GLY A 8 8.52 9.53 7.57
C GLY A 8 7.58 9.30 6.38
N TYR A 9 7.00 10.37 5.83
CA TYR A 9 6.13 10.31 4.65
C TYR A 9 6.32 11.54 3.75
N CYS A 10 5.84 11.44 2.51
CA CYS A 10 5.84 12.49 1.50
C CYS A 10 4.57 12.39 0.66
N VAL A 11 3.97 13.53 0.29
CA VAL A 11 2.88 13.58 -0.68
C VAL A 11 3.45 14.05 -2.02
N ILE A 12 3.17 13.30 -3.08
CA ILE A 12 3.59 13.58 -4.45
C ILE A 12 2.32 13.90 -5.24
N PRO A 13 2.09 15.16 -5.66
CA PRO A 13 0.96 15.49 -6.53
C PRO A 13 1.21 14.96 -7.95
N ASP A 14 0.15 14.95 -8.76
CA ASP A 14 0.23 14.77 -10.22
C ASP A 14 0.91 13.47 -10.68
N VAL A 15 0.78 12.38 -9.92
CA VAL A 15 1.20 11.03 -10.37
C VAL A 15 0.26 10.52 -11.47
N LEU A 16 -1.01 10.90 -11.39
CA LEU A 16 -2.03 10.70 -12.41
C LEU A 16 -2.68 12.04 -12.75
N THR A 17 -3.13 12.18 -13.98
CA THR A 17 -4.02 13.28 -14.38
C THR A 17 -5.42 13.09 -13.78
N SER A 18 -6.21 14.17 -13.69
CA SER A 18 -7.60 14.07 -13.21
C SER A 18 -8.44 13.16 -14.11
N GLU A 19 -8.22 13.23 -15.42
CA GLU A 19 -8.92 12.42 -16.42
C GLU A 19 -8.61 10.93 -16.26
N GLU A 20 -7.34 10.57 -16.03
CA GLU A 20 -6.95 9.19 -15.72
C GLU A 20 -7.63 8.71 -14.43
N CYS A 21 -7.69 9.57 -13.41
CA CYS A 21 -8.37 9.24 -12.16
C CYS A 21 -9.85 8.96 -12.36
N ASP A 22 -10.56 9.78 -13.13
CA ASP A 22 -11.98 9.59 -13.44
C ASP A 22 -12.22 8.26 -14.18
N VAL A 23 -11.41 7.97 -15.20
CA VAL A 23 -11.50 6.72 -15.96
C VAL A 23 -11.24 5.51 -15.06
N TYR A 24 -10.24 5.56 -14.19
CA TYR A 24 -9.88 4.43 -13.33
C TYR A 24 -10.88 4.24 -12.18
N ALA A 25 -11.40 5.33 -11.61
CA ALA A 25 -12.46 5.29 -10.61
C ALA A 25 -13.73 4.68 -11.21
N GLU A 26 -14.12 5.05 -12.43
CA GLU A 26 -15.28 4.46 -13.11
C GLU A 26 -15.10 2.96 -13.35
N LYS A 27 -13.91 2.50 -13.76
CA LYS A 27 -13.62 1.06 -13.88
C LYS A 27 -13.78 0.29 -12.56
N TYR A 28 -13.48 0.92 -11.41
CA TYR A 28 -13.77 0.31 -10.11
C TYR A 28 -15.27 0.31 -9.78
N ARG A 29 -16.01 1.35 -10.17
CA ARG A 29 -17.47 1.38 -10.03
C ARG A 29 -18.14 0.32 -10.88
N ASP A 30 -17.73 0.17 -12.14
CA ASP A 30 -18.21 -0.88 -13.04
C ASP A 30 -17.93 -2.28 -12.45
N TRP A 31 -16.73 -2.48 -11.90
CA TRP A 31 -16.38 -3.72 -11.22
C TRP A 31 -17.26 -3.96 -10.00
N LEU A 32 -17.51 -2.96 -9.15
CA LEU A 32 -18.41 -3.08 -8.00
C LEU A 32 -19.87 -3.31 -8.40
N ALA A 33 -20.32 -2.70 -9.50
CA ALA A 33 -21.68 -2.83 -10.00
C ALA A 33 -21.98 -4.23 -10.59
N ALA A 34 -20.95 -5.02 -10.87
CA ALA A 34 -21.10 -6.41 -11.31
C ALA A 34 -21.54 -7.36 -10.17
N PHE A 35 -21.36 -6.96 -8.91
CA PHE A 35 -21.75 -7.76 -7.75
C PHE A 35 -23.25 -7.58 -7.45
N GLY A 36 -23.91 -8.67 -7.05
CA GLY A 36 -25.24 -8.59 -6.43
C GLY A 36 -25.22 -7.83 -5.09
N ALA A 37 -26.39 -7.38 -4.63
CA ALA A 37 -26.52 -6.57 -3.40
C ALA A 37 -25.90 -7.23 -2.15
N ASP A 38 -25.96 -8.57 -2.05
CA ASP A 38 -25.40 -9.35 -0.94
C ASP A 38 -24.05 -10.01 -1.27
N GLU A 39 -23.46 -9.65 -2.42
CA GLU A 39 -22.24 -10.29 -2.95
C GLU A 39 -21.03 -9.35 -2.94
N ALA A 40 -21.19 -8.12 -2.44
CA ALA A 40 -20.14 -7.12 -2.43
C ALA A 40 -18.83 -7.68 -1.83
N PRO A 41 -17.66 -7.31 -2.38
CA PRO A 41 -16.38 -7.78 -1.87
C PRO A 41 -16.21 -7.50 -0.38
N TYR A 42 -15.78 -8.51 0.36
CA TYR A 42 -15.41 -8.32 1.77
C TYR A 42 -14.31 -7.26 1.90
N GLU A 43 -14.55 -6.30 2.78
CA GLU A 43 -13.61 -5.23 3.13
C GLU A 43 -13.29 -5.26 4.63
N ASP A 44 -12.04 -4.94 4.98
CA ASP A 44 -11.66 -4.58 6.35
C ASP A 44 -11.06 -3.17 6.32
N CYS A 45 -11.70 -2.23 7.00
CA CYS A 45 -11.29 -0.82 7.02
C CYS A 45 -11.14 -0.24 5.60
N SER A 46 -12.11 -0.53 4.72
CA SER A 46 -12.20 -0.25 3.28
C SER A 46 -11.22 -1.02 2.38
N ILE A 47 -10.36 -1.87 2.94
CA ILE A 47 -9.31 -2.57 2.19
C ILE A 47 -9.87 -3.88 1.62
N ILE A 48 -9.72 -4.07 0.31
CA ILE A 48 -10.13 -5.28 -0.41
C ILE A 48 -8.87 -5.99 -0.91
N GLN A 49 -8.70 -7.25 -0.47
CA GLN A 49 -7.55 -8.11 -0.83
C GLN A 49 -7.97 -9.38 -1.60
N SER A 50 -9.27 -9.57 -1.84
CA SER A 50 -9.84 -10.72 -2.54
C SER A 50 -9.99 -10.45 -4.03
N HIS A 51 -10.63 -11.34 -4.78
CA HIS A 51 -10.99 -11.16 -6.20
C HIS A 51 -9.85 -10.80 -7.16
N ARG A 52 -8.59 -10.92 -6.71
CA ARG A 52 -7.40 -10.57 -7.46
C ARG A 52 -7.39 -9.10 -7.87
N VAL A 53 -7.90 -8.20 -7.00
CA VAL A 53 -8.03 -6.75 -7.30
C VAL A 53 -6.73 -6.11 -7.75
N GLY A 54 -5.60 -6.62 -7.24
CA GLY A 54 -4.24 -6.20 -7.57
C GLY A 54 -3.89 -6.39 -9.05
N HIS A 55 -4.65 -7.23 -9.75
CA HIS A 55 -4.44 -7.58 -11.15
C HIS A 55 -5.51 -7.00 -12.09
N LEU A 56 -6.46 -6.21 -11.58
CA LEU A 56 -7.40 -5.46 -12.42
C LEU A 56 -6.63 -4.51 -13.35
N GLU A 57 -7.22 -4.18 -14.50
CA GLU A 57 -6.58 -3.34 -15.52
C GLU A 57 -6.18 -1.98 -14.96
N GLN A 58 -7.12 -1.26 -14.35
CA GLN A 58 -6.89 0.04 -13.72
C GLN A 58 -5.85 -0.04 -12.60
N THR A 59 -5.81 -1.14 -11.84
CA THR A 59 -4.79 -1.34 -10.79
C THR A 59 -3.38 -1.45 -11.41
N TRP A 60 -3.24 -2.15 -12.54
CA TRP A 60 -1.98 -2.22 -13.28
C TRP A 60 -1.58 -0.88 -13.91
N GLN A 61 -2.54 -0.13 -14.46
CA GLN A 61 -2.29 1.21 -15.00
C GLN A 61 -1.72 2.13 -13.92
N VAL A 62 -2.37 2.19 -12.75
CA VAL A 62 -1.90 2.99 -11.61
C VAL A 62 -0.52 2.54 -11.13
N ARG A 63 -0.29 1.23 -11.03
CA ARG A 63 1.02 0.66 -10.64
C ARG A 63 2.14 1.11 -11.58
N LEU A 64 1.92 1.06 -12.90
CA LEU A 64 2.92 1.48 -13.88
C LEU A 64 3.21 2.98 -13.78
N LYS A 65 2.17 3.81 -13.58
CA LYS A 65 2.33 5.27 -13.41
C LYS A 65 3.10 5.64 -12.15
N ALA A 66 2.91 4.90 -11.06
CA ALA A 66 3.63 5.10 -9.80
C ALA A 66 5.13 4.71 -9.87
N LYS A 67 5.58 3.99 -10.92
CA LYS A 67 6.97 3.52 -11.04
C LYS A 67 7.96 4.67 -10.92
N SER A 68 7.72 5.81 -11.57
CA SER A 68 8.63 6.96 -11.60
C SER A 68 8.95 7.53 -10.20
N VAL A 69 7.97 7.47 -9.29
CA VAL A 69 8.15 7.87 -7.90
C VAL A 69 9.16 6.96 -7.21
N PHE A 70 9.00 5.65 -7.36
CA PHE A 70 9.93 4.67 -6.79
C PHE A 70 11.30 4.67 -7.47
N GLN A 71 11.37 4.97 -8.76
CA GLN A 71 12.66 5.15 -9.45
C GLN A 71 13.45 6.30 -8.83
N THR A 72 12.76 7.38 -8.50
CA THR A 72 13.37 8.54 -7.83
C THR A 72 13.80 8.20 -6.41
N ILE A 73 12.98 7.48 -5.65
CA ILE A 73 13.30 7.10 -4.27
C ILE A 73 14.52 6.18 -4.21
N TRP A 74 14.56 5.17 -5.09
CA TRP A 74 15.58 4.13 -5.06
C TRP A 74 16.76 4.39 -5.99
N GLN A 75 16.72 5.45 -6.79
CA GLN A 75 17.76 5.79 -7.76
C GLN A 75 18.05 4.64 -8.74
N THR A 76 17.00 3.96 -9.21
CA THR A 76 17.10 2.87 -10.20
C THR A 76 15.76 2.60 -10.88
N ASP A 77 15.79 2.21 -12.15
CA ASP A 77 14.63 1.69 -12.90
C ASP A 77 14.40 0.18 -12.70
N LYS A 78 15.35 -0.51 -12.05
CA LYS A 78 15.35 -1.95 -11.82
C LYS A 78 14.58 -2.28 -10.55
N LEU A 79 13.26 -2.31 -10.66
CA LEU A 79 12.32 -2.45 -9.53
C LEU A 79 11.47 -3.70 -9.63
N LEU A 80 11.06 -4.23 -8.47
CA LEU A 80 9.98 -5.22 -8.36
C LEU A 80 8.82 -4.58 -7.62
N SER A 81 7.57 -4.92 -8.00
CA SER A 81 6.35 -4.36 -7.40
C SER A 81 5.53 -5.40 -6.63
N SER A 82 4.87 -5.01 -5.54
CA SER A 82 3.83 -5.84 -4.91
C SER A 82 2.57 -5.95 -5.80
N PHE A 83 1.81 -7.04 -5.62
CA PHE A 83 0.44 -7.21 -6.13
C PHE A 83 -0.56 -7.02 -4.98
N ASP A 84 -0.60 -5.78 -4.49
CA ASP A 84 -1.27 -5.40 -3.25
C ASP A 84 -2.76 -5.05 -3.45
N ALA A 85 -3.41 -4.79 -2.32
CA ALA A 85 -4.81 -4.44 -2.18
C ALA A 85 -5.21 -3.13 -2.88
N VAL A 86 -6.51 -2.89 -2.92
CA VAL A 86 -7.10 -1.55 -3.11
C VAL A 86 -7.88 -1.18 -1.85
N ALA A 87 -8.10 0.12 -1.62
CA ALA A 87 -9.11 0.56 -0.67
C ALA A 87 -10.24 1.29 -1.39
N ILE A 88 -11.46 0.79 -1.22
CA ILE A 88 -12.67 1.37 -1.82
C ILE A 88 -13.73 1.54 -0.75
N ALA A 89 -14.30 2.73 -0.66
CA ALA A 89 -15.43 3.00 0.23
C ALA A 89 -16.37 4.04 -0.36
N GLU A 90 -17.66 3.73 -0.25
CA GLU A 90 -18.74 4.69 -0.46
C GLU A 90 -18.70 5.79 0.62
N PRO A 91 -19.23 6.97 0.33
CA PRO A 91 -19.51 7.97 1.35
C PRO A 91 -20.39 7.39 2.48
N PRO A 92 -19.97 7.49 3.76
CA PRO A 92 -20.72 6.93 4.87
C PRO A 92 -22.13 7.51 5.02
N GLU A 93 -22.35 8.72 4.49
CA GLU A 93 -23.64 9.39 4.43
C GLU A 93 -24.72 8.59 3.70
N LYS A 94 -24.35 7.68 2.78
CA LYS A 94 -25.31 6.90 1.99
C LYS A 94 -25.83 5.65 2.69
N GLU A 95 -25.02 5.02 3.54
CA GLU A 95 -25.28 3.67 4.05
C GLU A 95 -25.27 3.56 5.59
N SER A 96 -25.34 4.68 6.31
CA SER A 96 -25.19 4.70 7.78
C SER A 96 -23.90 4.02 8.27
N LYS A 97 -22.84 4.02 7.47
CA LYS A 97 -21.52 3.55 7.89
C LYS A 97 -20.98 4.50 8.96
N ALA A 98 -20.36 3.95 10.01
CA ALA A 98 -19.92 4.78 11.13
C ALA A 98 -18.80 5.74 10.72
N PHE A 99 -18.95 7.01 11.09
CA PHE A 99 -17.93 8.06 10.97
C PHE A 99 -16.75 7.81 11.92
N ASN A 100 -15.69 8.61 11.77
CA ASN A 100 -14.55 8.59 12.66
C ASN A 100 -14.93 9.05 14.07
N THR A 101 -14.43 8.34 15.07
CA THR A 101 -14.49 8.73 16.48
C THR A 101 -13.07 8.74 17.07
N PRO A 102 -12.83 9.38 18.23
CA PRO A 102 -11.52 9.35 18.87
C PRO A 102 -10.97 7.92 19.11
N ASN A 103 -11.86 6.94 19.29
CA ASN A 103 -11.51 5.56 19.61
C ASN A 103 -11.46 4.61 18.40
N THR A 104 -11.65 5.10 17.17
CA THR A 104 -11.62 4.27 15.94
C THR A 104 -10.23 4.21 15.29
N ASN A 105 -9.16 4.48 16.03
CA ASN A 105 -7.80 4.30 15.51
C ASN A 105 -7.36 2.84 15.61
N TRP A 106 -6.53 2.43 14.66
CA TRP A 106 -5.96 1.10 14.56
C TRP A 106 -4.50 1.20 14.10
N PHE A 107 -3.77 2.15 14.70
CA PHE A 107 -2.36 2.38 14.43
C PHE A 107 -1.58 1.07 14.44
N HIS A 108 -0.76 0.86 13.42
CA HIS A 108 0.04 -0.34 13.26
C HIS A 108 1.39 -0.04 12.63
N LEU A 109 2.29 -1.02 12.76
CA LEU A 109 3.58 -1.06 12.10
C LEU A 109 3.68 -2.30 11.21
N ASP A 110 3.78 -2.07 9.92
CA ASP A 110 3.94 -3.16 8.96
C ASP A 110 5.33 -3.80 9.00
N GLN A 111 6.37 -2.99 9.24
CA GLN A 111 7.72 -3.51 9.40
C GLN A 111 7.94 -4.13 10.78
N ARG A 112 7.86 -5.45 10.89
CA ARG A 112 8.08 -6.17 12.16
C ARG A 112 9.55 -6.14 12.61
N ALA A 113 9.79 -6.34 13.90
CA ALA A 113 11.09 -6.28 14.60
C ALA A 113 12.23 -7.12 14.01
N MET A 114 11.90 -8.08 13.15
CA MET A 114 12.86 -8.91 12.42
C MET A 114 13.67 -8.18 11.36
N ARG A 115 13.18 -7.02 10.93
CA ARG A 115 13.76 -6.18 9.88
C ARG A 115 14.57 -5.06 10.53
N VAL A 116 15.82 -4.88 10.11
CA VAL A 116 16.75 -3.88 10.67
C VAL A 116 16.83 -2.69 9.73
N GLY A 117 16.61 -1.48 10.25
CA GLY A 117 16.63 -0.27 9.43
C GLY A 117 15.52 -0.26 8.37
N LEU A 118 15.75 0.41 7.24
CA LEU A 118 14.74 0.59 6.18
C LEU A 118 14.63 -0.65 5.28
N HIS A 119 13.42 -1.16 5.05
CA HIS A 119 13.18 -2.25 4.08
C HIS A 119 12.33 -1.85 2.88
N SER A 120 11.40 -0.90 3.05
CA SER A 120 10.66 -0.36 1.92
C SER A 120 10.11 1.03 2.21
N TYR A 121 9.71 1.69 1.13
CA TYR A 121 8.71 2.73 1.20
C TYR A 121 7.43 2.16 0.63
N GLN A 122 6.34 2.26 1.38
CA GLN A 122 5.01 1.89 0.91
C GLN A 122 4.34 3.10 0.24
N GLY A 123 3.33 2.85 -0.56
CA GLY A 123 2.67 3.87 -1.35
C GLY A 123 1.18 3.63 -1.53
N ALA A 124 0.44 4.73 -1.62
CA ALA A 124 -1.00 4.74 -1.85
C ALA A 124 -1.32 5.86 -2.84
N VAL A 125 -1.85 5.51 -4.01
CA VAL A 125 -2.25 6.44 -5.07
C VAL A 125 -3.76 6.70 -4.95
N TYR A 126 -4.16 7.96 -4.96
CA TYR A 126 -5.52 8.42 -4.71
C TYR A 126 -6.19 8.82 -6.03
N LEU A 127 -7.28 8.15 -6.40
CA LEU A 127 -8.07 8.48 -7.59
C LEU A 127 -9.17 9.51 -7.31
N GLU A 128 -9.37 9.85 -6.04
CA GLU A 128 -10.24 10.93 -5.58
C GLU A 128 -9.48 11.75 -4.53
N GLU A 129 -9.77 13.04 -4.43
CA GLU A 129 -9.16 13.89 -3.41
C GLU A 129 -9.53 13.39 -2.00
N ALA A 130 -8.52 13.30 -1.13
CA ALA A 130 -8.71 13.03 0.29
C ALA A 130 -8.23 14.21 1.12
N SER A 131 -9.16 14.96 1.70
CA SER A 131 -8.88 15.98 2.71
C SER A 131 -8.79 15.36 4.12
N GLU A 132 -8.36 16.14 5.11
CA GLU A 132 -8.28 15.69 6.52
C GLU A 132 -9.63 15.26 7.11
N THR A 133 -10.75 15.66 6.51
CA THR A 133 -12.10 15.27 6.95
C THR A 133 -12.67 14.07 6.18
N ASP A 134 -11.98 13.59 5.14
CA ASP A 134 -12.40 12.47 4.30
C ASP A 134 -11.83 11.12 4.81
N TYR A 135 -11.94 10.06 4.00
CA TYR A 135 -11.16 8.84 4.21
C TYR A 135 -9.68 9.16 4.01
N CYS A 136 -8.94 9.23 5.11
CA CYS A 136 -7.61 9.82 5.10
C CYS A 136 -6.57 8.88 5.71
N PHE A 137 -5.37 8.90 5.11
CA PHE A 137 -4.20 8.25 5.69
C PHE A 137 -3.75 9.05 6.93
N ARG A 138 -3.55 8.36 8.05
CA ARG A 138 -3.13 8.98 9.30
C ARG A 138 -1.87 8.32 9.82
N VAL A 139 -0.96 9.15 10.33
CA VAL A 139 0.38 8.73 10.75
C VAL A 139 0.70 9.27 12.14
N LEU A 140 1.62 8.63 12.84
CA LEU A 140 2.35 9.29 13.94
C LEU A 140 3.62 9.91 13.34
N VAL A 141 3.63 11.22 13.16
CA VAL A 141 4.71 11.91 12.43
C VAL A 141 6.05 11.67 13.13
N GLY A 142 7.07 11.27 12.37
CA GLY A 142 8.43 11.03 12.90
C GLY A 142 8.62 9.69 13.61
N SER A 143 7.59 8.86 13.74
CA SER A 143 7.66 7.61 14.51
C SER A 143 8.63 6.59 13.92
N HIS A 144 8.95 6.69 12.62
CA HIS A 144 9.96 5.85 11.95
C HIS A 144 11.35 6.00 12.57
N LYS A 145 11.65 7.15 13.20
CA LYS A 145 12.90 7.39 13.92
C LYS A 145 12.97 6.65 15.27
N GLN A 146 11.81 6.31 15.82
CA GLN A 146 11.69 5.59 17.10
C GLN A 146 11.54 4.08 16.91
N TYR A 147 11.60 3.59 15.67
CA TYR A 147 11.38 2.19 15.31
C TYR A 147 12.22 1.19 16.13
N GLU A 148 13.53 1.42 16.18
CA GLU A 148 14.44 0.56 16.92
C GLU A 148 14.14 0.63 18.42
N SER A 149 14.08 1.84 18.98
CA SER A 149 13.75 2.10 20.39
C SER A 149 12.43 1.45 20.82
N PHE A 150 11.42 1.48 19.96
CA PHE A 150 10.10 0.90 20.21
C PHE A 150 10.16 -0.62 20.39
N TYR A 151 10.95 -1.31 19.57
CA TYR A 151 11.12 -2.76 19.70
C TYR A 151 12.12 -3.16 20.78
N TYR A 152 13.06 -2.28 21.15
CA TYR A 152 14.03 -2.53 22.21
C TYR A 152 13.53 -2.23 23.62
N ARG A 153 12.42 -1.49 23.78
CA ARG A 153 11.88 -1.16 25.12
C ARG A 153 11.34 -2.38 25.89
N ASP A 154 10.92 -3.42 25.19
CA ASP A 154 10.39 -4.67 25.77
C ASP A 154 10.40 -5.79 24.72
N GLU A 155 11.06 -6.91 25.01
CA GLU A 155 11.09 -8.10 24.13
C GLU A 155 9.69 -8.61 23.77
N SER A 156 8.71 -8.42 24.65
CA SER A 156 7.34 -8.83 24.40
C SER A 156 6.71 -8.03 23.24
N VAL A 157 7.12 -6.78 23.02
CA VAL A 157 6.64 -5.92 21.93
C VAL A 157 7.12 -6.45 20.58
N ALA A 158 8.36 -6.93 20.50
CA ALA A 158 8.89 -7.55 19.28
C ALA A 158 8.15 -8.83 18.87
N LYS A 159 7.51 -9.52 19.84
CA LYS A 159 6.78 -10.78 19.64
C LYS A 159 5.25 -10.58 19.49
N LYS A 160 4.74 -9.36 19.69
CA LYS A 160 3.30 -9.03 19.67
C LYS A 160 2.76 -8.73 18.27
N SER A 161 1.45 -8.51 18.20
CA SER A 161 0.73 -8.01 17.04
C SER A 161 1.37 -6.74 16.47
N ASN A 162 1.22 -6.51 15.17
CA ASN A 162 1.63 -5.26 14.53
C ASN A 162 0.74 -4.07 14.90
N LYS A 163 -0.45 -4.31 15.49
CA LYS A 163 -1.35 -3.26 15.97
C LYS A 163 -0.89 -2.73 17.33
N LEU A 164 -0.85 -1.41 17.45
CA LEU A 164 -0.51 -0.70 18.68
C LEU A 164 -1.72 -0.69 19.63
N ASN A 165 -1.45 -0.86 20.92
CA ASN A 165 -2.43 -0.58 21.97
C ASN A 165 -2.27 0.87 22.50
N ASN A 166 -3.14 1.28 23.43
CA ASN A 166 -3.11 2.63 24.00
C ASN A 166 -1.77 3.00 24.68
N ASN A 167 -1.10 2.04 25.34
CA ASN A 167 0.21 2.28 25.95
C ASN A 167 1.30 2.46 24.88
N ASP A 168 1.19 1.74 23.76
CA ASP A 168 2.11 1.89 22.64
C ASP A 168 1.97 3.29 22.01
N VAL A 169 0.74 3.74 21.78
CA VAL A 169 0.46 5.10 21.26
C VAL A 169 0.94 6.17 22.24
N ALA A 170 0.66 6.02 23.54
CA ALA A 170 1.13 6.96 24.56
C ALA A 170 2.66 7.05 24.63
N TRP A 171 3.37 5.93 24.44
CA TRP A 171 4.82 5.93 24.36
C TRP A 171 5.34 6.75 23.17
N TYR A 172 4.71 6.62 21.99
CA TYR A 172 5.09 7.44 20.83
C TYR A 172 4.86 8.93 21.08
N GLN A 173 3.75 9.30 21.74
CA GLN A 173 3.48 10.68 22.11
C GLN A 173 4.52 11.24 23.08
N GLN A 174 5.01 10.44 24.03
CA GLN A 174 6.12 10.80 24.94
C GLN A 174 7.45 10.99 24.20
N HIS A 175 7.57 10.50 22.96
CA HIS A 175 8.73 10.65 22.08
C HIS A 175 8.43 11.60 20.91
N ASP A 176 7.55 12.58 21.14
CA ASP A 176 7.18 13.65 20.21
C ASP A 176 6.58 13.18 18.88
N CYS A 177 6.00 11.97 18.84
CA CYS A 177 5.33 11.43 17.66
C CYS A 177 3.81 11.58 17.81
N TYR A 178 3.25 12.61 17.17
CA TYR A 178 1.82 12.94 17.26
C TYR A 178 1.03 12.52 16.02
N PRO A 179 -0.26 12.16 16.16
CA PRO A 179 -1.13 11.88 15.04
C PRO A 179 -1.26 13.06 14.07
N SER A 180 -1.13 12.79 12.77
CA SER A 180 -1.47 13.73 11.69
C SER A 180 -2.25 13.01 10.62
N LYS A 181 -3.31 13.66 10.14
CA LYS A 181 -4.01 13.26 8.92
C LYS A 181 -3.28 13.82 7.72
N VAL A 182 -3.25 13.08 6.62
CA VAL A 182 -2.49 13.43 5.42
C VAL A 182 -3.45 13.70 4.28
N SER A 183 -3.60 14.97 3.92
CA SER A 183 -4.34 15.34 2.71
C SER A 183 -3.57 14.92 1.46
N VAL A 184 -4.26 14.30 0.51
CA VAL A 184 -3.71 13.87 -0.78
C VAL A 184 -4.60 14.40 -1.90
N PRO A 185 -4.07 15.20 -2.85
CA PRO A 185 -4.86 15.67 -3.98
C PRO A 185 -5.27 14.50 -4.87
N LYS A 186 -6.33 14.69 -5.65
CA LYS A 186 -6.71 13.73 -6.71
C LYS A 186 -5.54 13.50 -7.66
N GLY A 187 -5.28 12.24 -7.99
CA GLY A 187 -4.11 11.82 -8.77
C GLY A 187 -2.78 11.91 -8.03
N GLY A 188 -2.81 12.32 -6.77
CA GLY A 188 -1.65 12.32 -5.89
C GLY A 188 -1.36 10.95 -5.30
N MET A 189 -0.18 10.83 -4.71
CA MET A 189 0.29 9.65 -4.02
C MET A 189 0.91 10.04 -2.69
N VAL A 190 0.58 9.31 -1.63
CA VAL A 190 1.38 9.35 -0.40
C VAL A 190 2.36 8.18 -0.41
N VAL A 191 3.62 8.45 -0.08
CA VAL A 191 4.66 7.46 0.13
C VAL A 191 5.14 7.57 1.58
N TRP A 192 5.33 6.45 2.26
CA TRP A 192 5.81 6.42 3.65
C TRP A 192 6.83 5.33 3.91
N ASP A 193 7.72 5.60 4.86
CA ASP A 193 8.69 4.65 5.40
C ASP A 193 7.96 3.48 6.05
N SER A 194 8.34 2.23 5.74
CA SER A 194 7.68 1.04 6.30
C SER A 194 7.74 0.95 7.83
N ARG A 195 8.60 1.74 8.48
CA ARG A 195 8.73 1.89 9.93
C ARG A 195 7.81 2.97 10.52
N LEU A 196 7.08 3.73 9.70
CA LEU A 196 6.15 4.75 10.15
C LEU A 196 4.87 4.08 10.69
N VAL A 197 4.47 4.47 11.90
CA VAL A 197 3.20 4.04 12.50
C VAL A 197 2.08 4.76 11.76
N HIS A 198 1.13 4.00 11.25
CA HIS A 198 0.05 4.55 10.46
C HIS A 198 -1.24 3.74 10.59
N ASP A 199 -2.32 4.33 10.12
CA ASP A 199 -3.59 3.67 9.86
C ASP A 199 -4.38 4.46 8.80
N ASN A 200 -5.63 4.06 8.60
CA ASN A 200 -6.59 4.85 7.83
C ASN A 200 -7.72 5.29 8.75
N CYS A 201 -8.08 6.57 8.70
CA CYS A 201 -9.25 7.09 9.40
C CYS A 201 -10.46 7.13 8.49
N ARG A 202 -11.64 6.94 9.09
CA ARG A 202 -12.92 7.18 8.42
C ARG A 202 -13.16 8.69 8.26
N PRO A 203 -14.16 9.10 7.46
CA PRO A 203 -14.53 10.50 7.33
C PRO A 203 -15.10 11.04 8.64
N GLU A 204 -15.01 12.36 8.81
CA GLU A 204 -15.65 13.08 9.92
C GLU A 204 -17.12 13.34 9.62
N GLU A 205 -17.96 13.27 10.66
CA GLU A 205 -19.36 13.64 10.53
C GLU A 205 -19.48 15.14 10.21
N GLY A 206 -20.32 15.48 9.23
CA GLY A 206 -20.52 16.87 8.81
C GLY A 206 -19.42 17.44 7.91
N ARG A 207 -18.51 16.61 7.38
CA ARG A 207 -17.50 17.02 6.39
C ARG A 207 -18.11 17.81 5.21
N PRO A 208 -17.37 18.76 4.61
CA PRO A 208 -17.90 19.58 3.52
C PRO A 208 -18.20 18.77 2.24
N ASN A 209 -17.34 17.82 1.88
CA ASN A 209 -17.43 17.08 0.61
C ASN A 209 -18.05 15.69 0.80
N LYS A 210 -19.36 15.64 1.05
CA LYS A 210 -20.11 14.42 1.46
C LYS A 210 -20.26 13.36 0.37
N ASP A 211 -19.95 13.69 -0.87
CA ASP A 211 -20.09 12.84 -2.04
C ASP A 211 -18.79 12.12 -2.42
N ARG A 212 -17.64 12.54 -1.85
CA ARG A 212 -16.33 11.97 -2.17
C ARG A 212 -16.22 10.53 -1.69
N TRP A 213 -15.89 9.66 -2.64
CA TRP A 213 -15.55 8.26 -2.44
C TRP A 213 -14.11 8.09 -2.00
N ARG A 214 -13.80 6.93 -1.44
CA ARG A 214 -12.43 6.46 -1.34
C ARG A 214 -12.12 5.56 -2.52
N PHE A 215 -11.10 5.90 -3.30
CA PHE A 215 -10.49 5.02 -4.28
C PHE A 215 -8.98 5.13 -4.17
N VAL A 216 -8.36 4.09 -3.60
CA VAL A 216 -6.91 4.07 -3.35
C VAL A 216 -6.32 2.77 -3.87
N VAL A 217 -5.20 2.88 -4.56
CA VAL A 217 -4.39 1.74 -5.01
C VAL A 217 -3.11 1.69 -4.20
N PHE A 218 -2.88 0.58 -3.50
CA PHE A 218 -1.62 0.37 -2.79
C PHE A 218 -0.54 -0.11 -3.75
N VAL A 219 0.59 0.58 -3.75
CA VAL A 219 1.75 0.26 -4.61
C VAL A 219 2.99 0.36 -3.76
N CYS A 220 3.80 -0.69 -3.76
CA CYS A 220 5.11 -0.70 -3.15
C CYS A 220 6.09 -1.29 -4.15
N MET A 221 7.23 -0.62 -4.32
CA MET A 221 8.31 -1.12 -5.15
C MET A 221 9.64 -1.00 -4.42
N THR A 222 10.52 -1.97 -4.66
CA THR A 222 11.88 -2.01 -4.11
C THR A 222 12.86 -2.49 -5.18
N PRO A 223 14.16 -2.16 -5.06
CA PRO A 223 15.19 -2.64 -5.99
C PRO A 223 15.10 -4.13 -6.26
N ALA A 224 15.19 -4.50 -7.53
CA ALA A 224 15.10 -5.88 -7.98
C ALA A 224 16.28 -6.72 -7.46
N ARG A 225 17.47 -6.12 -7.35
CA ARG A 225 18.68 -6.77 -6.81
C ARG A 225 18.52 -7.29 -5.38
N TRP A 226 17.56 -6.77 -4.61
CA TRP A 226 17.31 -7.24 -3.25
C TRP A 226 16.60 -8.59 -3.22
N ALA A 227 15.95 -9.01 -4.31
CA ALA A 227 15.19 -10.25 -4.32
C ALA A 227 16.09 -11.48 -4.34
N ARG A 228 15.76 -12.47 -3.49
CA ARG A 228 16.42 -13.76 -3.52
C ARG A 228 15.73 -14.66 -4.55
N LYS A 229 16.39 -15.76 -4.95
CA LYS A 229 15.83 -16.74 -5.90
C LYS A 229 14.42 -17.22 -5.51
N LYS A 230 14.20 -17.46 -4.21
CA LYS A 230 12.88 -17.86 -3.69
C LYS A 230 11.82 -16.77 -3.87
N ASP A 231 12.18 -15.50 -3.65
CA ASP A 231 11.25 -14.39 -3.76
C ASP A 231 10.87 -14.17 -5.24
N LEU A 232 11.83 -14.26 -6.17
CA LEU A 232 11.56 -14.23 -7.60
C LEU A 232 10.63 -15.38 -8.05
N GLN A 233 10.83 -16.60 -7.52
CA GLN A 233 9.94 -17.72 -7.81
C GLN A 233 8.51 -17.45 -7.31
N MET A 234 8.36 -16.94 -6.09
CA MET A 234 7.05 -16.57 -5.54
C MET A 234 6.38 -15.47 -6.37
N LYS A 235 7.12 -14.46 -6.86
CA LYS A 235 6.55 -13.44 -7.73
C LYS A 235 6.05 -14.01 -9.05
N ARG A 236 6.83 -14.90 -9.69
CA ARG A 236 6.43 -15.56 -10.94
C ARG A 236 5.14 -16.34 -10.74
N GLU A 237 5.07 -17.13 -9.66
CA GLU A 237 3.85 -17.85 -9.29
C GLU A 237 2.66 -16.89 -9.07
N ALA A 238 2.86 -15.80 -8.33
CA ALA A 238 1.80 -14.84 -8.09
C ALA A 238 1.30 -14.15 -9.36
N TYR A 239 2.20 -13.88 -10.31
CA TYR A 239 1.82 -13.29 -11.60
C TYR A 239 1.08 -14.30 -12.49
N GLU A 240 1.59 -15.53 -12.61
CA GLU A 240 1.01 -16.58 -13.46
C GLU A 240 -0.36 -17.05 -12.95
N LYS A 241 -0.51 -17.17 -11.63
CA LYS A 241 -1.74 -17.63 -10.98
C LYS A 241 -2.66 -16.48 -10.57
N LEU A 242 -2.29 -15.22 -10.85
CA LEU A 242 -3.02 -14.01 -10.45
C LEU A 242 -3.21 -13.89 -8.93
N LEU A 243 -2.27 -14.41 -8.14
CA LEU A 243 -2.33 -14.31 -6.68
C LEU A 243 -2.00 -12.88 -6.22
N MET A 244 -2.69 -12.48 -5.16
CA MET A 244 -2.41 -11.27 -4.42
C MET A 244 -1.23 -11.47 -3.47
N THR A 245 -0.44 -10.43 -3.22
CA THR A 245 0.69 -10.47 -2.27
C THR A 245 0.49 -9.45 -1.15
N CYS A 246 1.29 -9.58 -0.09
CA CYS A 246 1.55 -8.45 0.81
C CYS A 246 2.30 -7.31 0.09
N HIS A 247 2.52 -6.20 0.78
CA HIS A 247 3.22 -5.02 0.25
C HIS A 247 4.71 -5.24 -0.02
N TRP A 248 5.33 -6.33 0.45
CA TRP A 248 6.77 -6.57 0.27
C TRP A 248 7.09 -7.00 -1.17
N PRO A 249 7.88 -6.24 -1.96
CA PRO A 249 8.06 -6.55 -3.38
C PRO A 249 9.22 -7.49 -3.69
N SER A 250 10.30 -7.42 -2.90
CA SER A 250 11.56 -8.16 -3.14
C SER A 250 11.94 -9.18 -2.08
N GLN A 251 11.58 -8.98 -0.79
CA GLN A 251 11.93 -9.93 0.28
C GLN A 251 10.81 -10.07 1.32
N GLY A 252 10.46 -11.31 1.65
CA GLY A 252 9.39 -11.62 2.61
C GLY A 252 8.00 -11.54 1.97
N ILE A 253 7.92 -11.97 0.70
CA ILE A 253 6.68 -12.08 -0.05
C ILE A 253 5.79 -13.13 0.62
N ILE A 254 4.53 -12.79 0.83
CA ILE A 254 3.50 -13.67 1.38
C ILE A 254 2.29 -13.54 0.47
N PHE A 255 1.76 -14.68 0.01
CA PHE A 255 0.51 -14.69 -0.74
C PHE A 255 -0.65 -14.39 0.20
N LYS A 256 -1.63 -13.62 -0.29
CA LYS A 256 -2.90 -13.48 0.40
C LYS A 256 -3.74 -14.71 0.08
N GLU A 257 -4.35 -15.27 1.11
CA GLU A 257 -5.20 -16.46 0.99
C GLU A 257 -6.42 -16.13 0.11
N GLU A 258 -6.61 -16.91 -0.96
CA GLU A 258 -7.84 -16.84 -1.76
C GLU A 258 -8.93 -17.60 -1.00
N ARG A 259 -10.03 -16.94 -0.64
CA ARG A 259 -11.15 -17.63 0.01
C ARG A 259 -11.93 -18.39 -1.04
N HIS A 260 -12.10 -19.71 -0.92
CA HIS A 260 -12.93 -20.48 -1.85
C HIS A 260 -14.43 -20.29 -1.59
N LEU A 261 -14.89 -19.05 -1.61
CA LEU A 261 -16.32 -18.73 -1.62
C LEU A 261 -16.77 -18.68 -3.08
N TYR A 262 -17.89 -19.35 -3.39
CA TYR A 262 -18.47 -19.39 -4.74
C TYR A 262 -18.61 -17.98 -5.36
N LEU A 263 -19.04 -17.02 -4.55
CA LEU A 263 -19.18 -15.61 -4.93
C LEU A 263 -17.85 -14.98 -5.37
N GLU A 264 -16.73 -15.33 -4.73
CA GLU A 264 -15.44 -14.82 -5.16
C GLU A 264 -14.99 -15.42 -6.49
N GLU A 265 -15.36 -16.66 -6.82
CA GLU A 265 -14.95 -17.30 -8.08
C GLU A 265 -15.62 -16.73 -9.32
N GLU A 266 -16.87 -16.28 -9.19
CA GLU A 266 -17.64 -15.69 -10.30
C GLU A 266 -17.03 -14.36 -10.76
N HIS A 267 -16.70 -13.49 -9.81
CA HIS A 267 -16.22 -12.12 -10.06
C HIS A 267 -14.69 -11.99 -10.12
N ARG A 268 -13.96 -13.11 -10.03
CA ARG A 268 -12.49 -13.14 -10.18
C ARG A 268 -12.07 -12.95 -11.62
N ILE A 269 -11.06 -12.12 -11.82
CA ILE A 269 -10.37 -12.11 -13.10
C ILE A 269 -9.64 -13.44 -13.34
N LYS A 270 -9.77 -13.93 -14.57
CA LYS A 270 -9.20 -15.22 -15.01
C LYS A 270 -7.98 -15.06 -15.92
N LYS A 271 -7.74 -13.85 -16.41
CA LYS A 271 -6.65 -13.52 -17.34
C LYS A 271 -6.05 -12.18 -16.98
N LEU A 272 -4.74 -12.05 -17.20
CA LEU A 272 -4.05 -10.77 -17.10
C LEU A 272 -4.58 -9.81 -18.19
N PRO A 273 -4.86 -8.54 -17.83
CA PRO A 273 -5.20 -7.51 -18.82
C PRO A 273 -4.01 -7.25 -19.76
N GLU A 274 -4.26 -6.58 -20.89
CA GLU A 274 -3.21 -6.30 -21.87
C GLU A 274 -2.06 -5.46 -21.29
N VAL A 275 -2.38 -4.41 -20.52
CA VAL A 275 -1.40 -3.57 -19.84
C VAL A 275 -0.42 -4.37 -18.97
N ALA A 276 -0.92 -5.42 -18.31
CA ALA A 276 -0.12 -6.27 -17.42
C ALA A 276 0.84 -7.19 -18.16
N ARG A 277 0.70 -7.35 -19.48
CA ARG A 277 1.55 -8.20 -20.34
C ARG A 277 2.67 -7.43 -21.03
N SER A 278 2.75 -6.12 -20.83
CA SER A 278 3.84 -5.28 -21.33
C SER A 278 5.20 -5.72 -20.76
N HIS A 279 6.28 -5.38 -21.47
CA HIS A 279 7.65 -5.66 -21.02
C HIS A 279 7.90 -5.08 -19.61
N GLU A 280 7.49 -3.84 -19.39
CA GLU A 280 7.64 -3.16 -18.09
C GLU A 280 6.86 -3.87 -16.97
N ALA A 281 5.60 -4.25 -17.22
CA ALA A 281 4.81 -4.99 -16.23
C ALA A 281 5.45 -6.34 -15.86
N LYS A 282 6.01 -7.04 -16.85
CA LYS A 282 6.71 -8.32 -16.62
C LYS A 282 8.02 -8.15 -15.85
N LEU A 283 8.76 -7.08 -16.08
CA LEU A 283 9.94 -6.73 -15.29
C LEU A 283 9.56 -6.45 -13.83
N LEU A 284 8.55 -5.61 -13.58
CA LEU A 284 8.03 -5.34 -12.22
C LEU A 284 7.50 -6.60 -11.52
N ALA A 285 6.95 -7.54 -12.30
CA ALA A 285 6.47 -8.83 -11.85
C ALA A 285 7.58 -9.87 -11.62
N GLY A 286 8.83 -9.62 -12.03
CA GLY A 286 9.91 -10.62 -11.96
C GLY A 286 9.77 -11.79 -12.94
N MET A 287 8.92 -11.63 -13.96
CA MET A 287 8.78 -12.59 -15.07
C MET A 287 9.91 -12.46 -16.08
N GLU A 288 10.39 -11.23 -16.28
CA GLU A 288 11.57 -10.93 -17.07
C GLU A 288 12.66 -10.40 -16.14
N GLU A 289 13.92 -10.61 -16.51
CA GLU A 289 15.07 -10.24 -15.69
C GLU A 289 15.66 -8.92 -16.17
N TYR A 290 16.10 -8.10 -15.22
CA TYR A 290 16.85 -6.90 -15.53
C TYR A 290 18.30 -7.26 -15.85
N ASP A 291 18.90 -6.53 -16.79
CA ASP A 291 20.34 -6.55 -16.99
C ASP A 291 21.01 -5.64 -15.94
N PHE A 292 21.76 -6.24 -15.01
CA PHE A 292 22.48 -5.50 -13.98
C PHE A 292 23.85 -4.98 -14.44
N GLU A 293 24.31 -5.38 -15.62
CA GLU A 293 25.60 -5.03 -16.22
C GLU A 293 25.46 -4.00 -17.37
N ASP A 294 24.25 -3.48 -17.61
CA ASP A 294 23.94 -2.50 -18.68
C ASP A 294 24.49 -1.08 -18.44
N GLY A 295 25.25 -0.87 -17.36
CA GLY A 295 25.81 0.41 -16.96
C GLY A 295 24.82 1.39 -16.30
N ARG A 296 23.55 1.03 -16.14
CA ARG A 296 22.54 1.84 -15.43
C ARG A 296 22.55 1.57 -13.92
N PRO A 297 22.15 2.55 -13.09
CA PRO A 297 22.10 2.39 -11.63
C PRO A 297 21.31 1.16 -11.19
N ASN A 298 21.89 0.39 -10.28
CA ASN A 298 21.27 -0.82 -9.69
C ASN A 298 20.54 -0.54 -8.37
N GLY A 299 20.42 0.73 -8.00
CA GLY A 299 19.84 1.19 -6.73
C GLY A 299 20.90 1.38 -5.65
N PRO A 300 20.51 1.40 -4.37
CA PRO A 300 21.45 1.60 -3.28
C PRO A 300 22.53 0.50 -3.22
N ASP A 301 23.68 0.85 -2.64
CA ASP A 301 24.82 -0.04 -2.42
C ASP A 301 24.65 -0.95 -1.19
N TRP A 302 23.56 -0.78 -0.44
CA TRP A 302 23.17 -1.61 0.68
C TRP A 302 21.98 -2.51 0.35
N GLU A 303 21.81 -3.55 1.17
CA GLU A 303 20.69 -4.49 1.09
C GLU A 303 19.96 -4.59 2.43
N PRO A 304 18.65 -4.90 2.44
CA PRO A 304 17.88 -4.97 3.68
C PRO A 304 18.42 -6.06 4.62
N GLN A 305 18.57 -5.71 5.90
CA GLN A 305 19.18 -6.58 6.91
C GLN A 305 18.13 -7.20 7.82
N TRP A 306 18.39 -8.42 8.30
CA TRP A 306 17.45 -9.17 9.13
C TRP A 306 18.11 -9.51 10.45
N ARG A 307 17.36 -9.42 11.55
CA ARG A 307 17.82 -9.94 12.85
C ARG A 307 17.82 -11.46 12.80
N GLU A 308 18.86 -12.07 13.36
CA GLU A 308 18.84 -13.49 13.71
C GLU A 308 17.97 -13.64 14.97
N LEU A 309 17.03 -14.58 14.97
CA LEU A 309 16.21 -14.92 16.14
C LEU A 309 16.77 -16.11 16.88
#